data_AF-A0A3D0NAW0-F1
#
_entry.id   AF-A0A3D0NAW0-F1
#
_cell.length_a   1.000
_cell.length_b   1.000
_cell.length_c   1.000
_cell.angle_alpha   90.00
_cell.angle_beta   90.00
_cell.angle_gamma   90.00
#
_symmetry.space_group_name_H-M   'P 1'
#
loop_
_entity.id
_entity.type
_entity.pdbx_description
1 polymer ?
#
loop_
_entity_poly.entity_id
_entity_poly.type
_entity_poly.pdbx_seq_one_letter_code
_entity_poly.pdbx_strand_id
1 'polypeptide(L)'
;MESVIVKSIGNLNLRYVAIIFGLFVLGANRPSIAKQPNVVLVIADDQSWFDAGCYGSQVVKTPNIDKLAREGMRFDRAFTATAMCAPTRQQLYTGLFPVRNGAFPNHSKVKDGTKSLVHYFQEAGYSVGLCGKKHFGPAESFPFEPVPNEQLNEFVNQKAPFFLVYASNSPHLPWTDGDPSAYNPKTFVLPPHLHDNKETRAALRNYYAEITDFDRELGELDQLVESAGK
;
A
#
# COMPACT_ATOMS: atom_id res chain seq x y z
N MET A 1 8.52 7.25 -5.01
CA MET A 1 7.33 8.03 -5.36
C MET A 1 6.14 7.10 -5.26
N GLU A 2 5.61 6.98 -4.05
CA GLU A 2 4.72 5.89 -3.67
C GLU A 2 3.26 6.23 -4.00
N SER A 3 2.61 5.33 -4.74
CA SER A 3 1.18 5.38 -5.02
C SER A 3 0.41 4.64 -3.95
N VAL A 4 -0.54 5.31 -3.29
CA VAL A 4 -1.51 4.65 -2.41
C VAL A 4 -2.75 4.34 -3.25
N ILE A 5 -3.09 3.06 -3.42
CA ILE A 5 -4.35 2.64 -4.02
C ILE A 5 -5.29 2.21 -2.90
N VAL A 6 -6.46 2.84 -2.83
CA VAL A 6 -7.49 2.52 -1.83
C VAL A 6 -8.65 1.85 -2.56
N LYS A 7 -8.94 0.59 -2.23
CA LYS A 7 -10.14 -0.13 -2.66
C LYS A 7 -11.22 0.05 -1.59
N SER A 8 -12.31 0.72 -1.94
CA SER A 8 -13.53 0.77 -1.12
C SER A 8 -14.54 -0.19 -1.75
N ILE A 9 -14.93 -1.22 -1.02
CA ILE A 9 -15.94 -2.19 -1.47
C ILE A 9 -17.31 -1.66 -1.04
N GLY A 10 -18.03 -1.02 -1.97
CA GLY A 10 -19.40 -0.56 -1.72
C GLY A 10 -20.03 0.13 -2.94
N ASN A 11 -20.76 -0.64 -3.76
CA ASN A 11 -21.55 -0.10 -4.87
C ASN A 11 -22.87 0.52 -4.37
N LEU A 12 -23.19 1.75 -4.79
CA LEU A 12 -24.57 2.26 -4.71
C LEU A 12 -24.95 3.02 -5.99
N ASN A 13 -25.80 2.40 -6.81
CA ASN A 13 -26.40 2.99 -8.00
C ASN A 13 -27.59 3.89 -7.62
N LEU A 14 -27.61 5.11 -8.13
CA LEU A 14 -28.63 6.12 -7.85
C LEU A 14 -29.56 6.29 -9.06
N ARG A 15 -30.83 5.85 -8.97
CA ARG A 15 -31.89 6.28 -9.90
C ARG A 15 -33.28 6.36 -9.21
N TYR A 16 -33.87 7.54 -9.41
CA TYR A 16 -35.27 7.99 -9.28
C TYR A 16 -35.88 8.28 -7.90
N VAL A 17 -36.33 9.53 -7.79
CA VAL A 17 -37.22 10.13 -6.79
C VAL A 17 -38.67 9.80 -7.14
N ALA A 18 -39.44 9.34 -6.16
CA ALA A 18 -40.89 9.53 -6.10
C ALA A 18 -41.30 9.60 -4.62
N ILE A 19 -41.89 10.74 -4.22
CA ILE A 19 -42.36 11.02 -2.87
C ILE A 19 -43.78 10.45 -2.74
N ILE A 20 -43.97 9.49 -1.83
CA ILE A 20 -45.29 9.10 -1.32
C ILE A 20 -45.22 9.14 0.21
N PHE A 21 -45.97 10.07 0.79
CA PHE A 21 -46.11 10.27 2.22
C PHE A 21 -47.13 9.26 2.77
N GLY A 22 -46.65 8.06 3.09
CA GLY A 22 -47.40 7.04 3.81
C GLY A 22 -46.81 6.85 5.20
N LEU A 23 -47.65 6.87 6.23
CA LEU A 23 -47.33 6.46 7.61
C LEU A 23 -46.95 4.97 7.62
N PHE A 24 -45.74 4.66 7.16
CA PHE A 24 -45.08 3.40 7.45
C PHE A 24 -44.52 3.51 8.85
N VAL A 25 -44.98 2.62 9.73
CA VAL A 25 -44.20 2.21 10.88
C VAL A 25 -42.88 1.67 10.30
N LEU A 26 -41.87 2.54 10.23
CA LEU A 26 -40.50 2.17 9.98
C LEU A 26 -40.13 1.28 11.16
N GLY A 27 -40.34 -0.03 11.01
CA GLY A 27 -39.50 -1.00 11.66
C GLY A 27 -38.09 -0.54 11.35
N ALA A 28 -37.42 0.00 12.37
CA ALA A 28 -36.05 0.43 12.23
C ALA A 28 -35.26 -0.83 11.86
N ASN A 29 -35.09 -1.05 10.56
CA ASN A 29 -33.91 -1.72 10.03
C ASN A 29 -32.78 -0.84 10.54
N ARG A 30 -32.33 -1.11 11.77
CA ARG A 30 -31.01 -0.72 12.20
C ARG A 30 -30.15 -1.18 11.03
N PRO A 31 -29.40 -0.28 10.36
CA PRO A 31 -28.42 -0.75 9.41
C PRO A 31 -27.67 -1.84 10.18
N SER A 32 -27.66 -3.05 9.63
CA SER A 32 -26.74 -4.10 10.07
C SER A 32 -25.44 -3.37 10.32
N ILE A 33 -24.91 -3.42 11.56
CA ILE A 33 -23.64 -2.79 11.90
C ILE A 33 -22.72 -3.17 10.75
N ALA A 34 -22.39 -2.19 9.90
CA ALA A 34 -21.66 -2.46 8.69
C ALA A 34 -20.40 -3.17 9.16
N LYS A 35 -20.26 -4.44 8.77
CA LYS A 35 -19.18 -5.29 9.28
C LYS A 35 -17.89 -4.51 9.09
N GLN A 36 -17.15 -4.29 10.17
CA GLN A 36 -15.90 -3.53 10.11
C GLN A 36 -15.04 -4.13 8.99
N PRO A 37 -14.62 -3.31 8.01
CA PRO A 37 -13.89 -3.83 6.86
C PRO A 37 -12.50 -4.27 7.30
N ASN A 38 -11.97 -5.31 6.67
CA ASN A 38 -10.53 -5.57 6.74
C ASN A 38 -9.80 -4.52 5.90
N VAL A 39 -8.61 -4.15 6.31
CA VAL A 39 -7.79 -3.15 5.63
C VAL A 39 -6.44 -3.78 5.30
N VAL A 40 -6.02 -3.65 4.05
CA VAL A 40 -4.67 -4.02 3.60
C VAL A 40 -4.01 -2.76 3.04
N LEU A 41 -2.87 -2.39 3.60
CA LEU A 41 -2.00 -1.33 3.11
C LEU A 41 -0.75 -1.96 2.51
N VAL A 42 -0.60 -1.89 1.20
CA VAL A 42 0.60 -2.38 0.49
C VAL A 42 1.54 -1.21 0.22
N ILE A 43 2.83 -1.39 0.51
CA ILE A 43 3.87 -0.37 0.34
C ILE A 43 5.01 -1.00 -0.47
N ALA A 44 5.32 -0.40 -1.63
CA ALA A 44 6.57 -0.62 -2.36
C ALA A 44 7.65 0.33 -1.83
N ASP A 45 8.92 -0.07 -1.88
CA ASP A 45 10.05 0.72 -1.40
C ASP A 45 10.88 1.22 -2.59
N ASP A 46 10.99 2.54 -2.75
CA ASP A 46 11.71 3.20 -3.86
C ASP A 46 11.13 2.99 -5.29
N GLN A 47 9.85 2.63 -5.41
CA GLN A 47 9.16 2.62 -6.71
C GLN A 47 8.81 4.05 -7.18
N SER A 48 8.97 4.37 -8.48
CA SER A 48 8.47 5.62 -9.04
C SER A 48 7.02 5.51 -9.54
N TRP A 49 6.20 6.56 -9.44
CA TRP A 49 4.78 6.47 -9.88
C TRP A 49 4.66 6.15 -11.37
N PHE A 50 5.57 6.63 -12.20
CA PHE A 50 5.52 6.45 -13.66
C PHE A 50 5.97 5.06 -14.11
N ASP A 51 6.37 4.19 -13.18
CA ASP A 51 6.79 2.82 -13.47
C ASP A 51 5.64 1.81 -13.39
N ALA A 52 4.38 2.24 -13.22
CA ALA A 52 3.21 1.36 -13.32
C ALA A 52 2.38 1.63 -14.58
N GLY A 53 1.79 0.58 -15.15
CA GLY A 53 0.97 0.66 -16.37
C GLY A 53 -0.22 1.61 -16.22
N CYS A 54 -0.87 1.60 -15.06
CA CYS A 54 -1.97 2.49 -14.72
C CYS A 54 -1.56 3.97 -14.65
N TYR A 55 -0.27 4.31 -14.61
CA TYR A 55 0.24 5.68 -14.74
C TYR A 55 0.93 5.95 -16.08
N GLY A 56 0.77 5.05 -17.06
CA GLY A 56 1.25 5.24 -18.42
C GLY A 56 2.57 4.55 -18.75
N SER A 57 3.15 3.77 -17.83
CA SER A 57 4.33 2.93 -18.15
C SER A 57 4.03 2.03 -19.35
N GLN A 58 4.87 2.10 -20.37
CA GLN A 58 4.80 1.23 -21.56
C GLN A 58 5.82 0.10 -21.51
N VAL A 59 6.69 0.10 -20.48
CA VAL A 59 7.82 -0.82 -20.36
C VAL A 59 7.57 -1.82 -19.25
N VAL A 60 7.24 -1.33 -18.05
CA VAL A 60 7.10 -2.15 -16.85
C VAL A 60 5.77 -2.86 -16.83
N LYS A 61 5.78 -4.17 -16.54
CA LYS A 61 4.57 -5.00 -16.50
C LYS A 61 4.02 -5.03 -15.07
N THR A 62 2.86 -4.42 -14.87
CA THR A 62 2.19 -4.33 -13.55
C THR A 62 0.70 -4.69 -13.59
N PRO A 63 0.30 -5.86 -14.12
CA PRO A 63 -1.11 -6.21 -14.30
C PRO A 63 -1.94 -6.21 -13.01
N ASN A 64 -1.36 -6.54 -11.85
CA ASN A 64 -2.08 -6.58 -10.57
C ASN A 64 -2.28 -5.17 -9.99
N ILE A 65 -1.27 -4.31 -10.04
CA ILE A 65 -1.40 -2.88 -9.71
C ILE A 65 -2.44 -2.22 -10.64
N ASP A 66 -2.42 -2.58 -11.92
CA ASP A 66 -3.38 -2.07 -12.90
C ASP A 66 -4.81 -2.57 -12.62
N LYS A 67 -4.97 -3.83 -12.19
CA LYS A 67 -6.26 -4.37 -11.71
C LYS A 67 -6.76 -3.57 -10.51
N LEU A 68 -5.90 -3.38 -9.51
CA LEU A 68 -6.25 -2.64 -8.29
C LEU A 68 -6.65 -1.18 -8.60
N ALA A 69 -5.96 -0.53 -9.54
CA ALA A 69 -6.32 0.81 -9.99
C ALA A 69 -7.66 0.86 -10.75
N ARG A 70 -8.01 -0.17 -11.53
CA ARG A 70 -9.32 -0.27 -12.21
C ARG A 70 -10.47 -0.55 -11.27
N GLU A 71 -10.23 -1.34 -10.23
CA GLU A 71 -11.25 -1.74 -9.24
C GLU A 71 -11.41 -0.73 -8.08
N GLY A 72 -10.46 0.20 -7.94
CA GLY A 72 -10.41 1.15 -6.85
C GLY A 72 -10.32 2.61 -7.31
N MET A 73 -9.71 3.42 -6.46
CA MET A 73 -9.46 4.84 -6.73
C MET A 73 -7.97 5.07 -6.91
N ARG A 74 -7.59 5.68 -8.04
CA ARG A 74 -6.24 6.10 -8.38
C ARG A 74 -6.06 7.59 -8.11
N PHE A 75 -4.92 7.96 -7.52
CA PHE A 75 -4.57 9.36 -7.27
C PHE A 75 -3.44 9.80 -8.20
N ASP A 76 -3.71 10.77 -9.07
CA ASP A 76 -2.68 11.33 -9.97
C ASP A 76 -1.74 12.33 -9.26
N ARG A 77 -2.05 12.68 -8.00
CA ARG A 77 -1.34 13.71 -7.20
C ARG A 77 -1.21 13.30 -5.73
N ALA A 78 -0.52 12.18 -5.48
CA ALA A 78 -0.15 11.74 -4.14
C ALA A 78 1.36 11.96 -3.90
N PHE A 79 1.72 12.61 -2.80
CA PHE A 79 3.12 12.98 -2.49
C PHE A 79 3.47 12.63 -1.04
N THR A 80 4.67 12.10 -0.84
CA THR A 80 5.28 12.00 0.50
C THR A 80 5.83 13.36 0.91
N ALA A 81 5.76 13.72 2.20
CA ALA A 81 6.37 14.98 2.65
C ALA A 81 7.91 14.98 2.62
N THR A 82 8.55 13.82 2.45
CA THR A 82 10.01 13.69 2.40
C THR A 82 10.41 12.42 1.66
N ALA A 83 11.51 12.46 0.90
CA ALA A 83 12.00 11.34 0.10
C ALA A 83 13.05 10.51 0.86
N MET A 84 12.68 9.98 2.04
CA MET A 84 13.54 9.11 2.86
C MET A 84 12.72 8.00 3.54
N CYS A 85 13.26 6.78 3.63
CA CYS A 85 12.54 5.59 4.09
C CYS A 85 11.89 5.77 5.48
N ALA A 86 12.69 6.00 6.53
CA ALA A 86 12.15 6.08 7.90
C ALA A 86 11.16 7.24 8.09
N PRO A 87 11.48 8.47 7.64
CA PRO A 87 10.55 9.58 7.72
C PRO A 87 9.24 9.37 6.96
N THR A 88 9.26 8.77 5.76
CA THR A 88 8.04 8.41 4.98
C THR A 88 7.13 7.44 5.73
N ARG A 89 7.69 6.34 6.25
CA ARG A 89 6.89 5.35 6.98
C ARG A 89 6.32 5.94 8.27
N GLN A 90 7.12 6.70 9.00
CA GLN A 90 6.68 7.30 10.26
C GLN A 90 5.62 8.38 10.07
N GLN A 91 5.70 9.22 9.01
CA GLN A 91 4.61 10.16 8.72
C GLN A 91 3.34 9.45 8.24
N LEU A 92 3.48 8.38 7.44
CA LEU A 92 2.34 7.59 6.96
C LEU A 92 1.58 6.97 8.13
N TYR A 93 2.30 6.41 9.10
CA TYR A 93 1.69 5.74 10.24
C TYR A 93 1.19 6.70 11.32
N THR A 94 1.74 7.92 11.43
CA THR A 94 1.29 8.90 12.43
C THR A 94 0.29 9.92 11.89
N GLY A 95 0.22 10.11 10.58
CA GLY A 95 -0.53 11.21 9.95
C GLY A 95 0.08 12.59 10.20
N LEU A 96 1.33 12.64 10.68
CA LEU A 96 2.02 13.86 11.06
C LEU A 96 3.25 14.09 10.19
N PHE A 97 3.45 15.32 9.74
CA PHE A 97 4.69 15.72 9.06
C PHE A 97 5.94 15.35 9.88
N PRO A 98 7.07 14.98 9.24
CA PRO A 98 8.32 14.62 9.92
C PRO A 98 8.81 15.65 10.96
N VAL A 99 8.67 16.95 10.64
CA VAL A 99 9.02 18.03 11.57
C VAL A 99 8.18 18.01 12.85
N ARG A 100 6.92 17.57 12.76
CA ARG A 100 5.99 17.50 13.89
C ARG A 100 6.20 16.24 14.70
N ASN A 101 6.28 15.08 14.05
CA ASN A 101 6.49 13.80 14.74
C ASN A 101 7.92 13.63 15.28
N GLY A 102 8.91 14.37 14.76
CA GLY A 102 10.31 14.34 15.21
C GLY A 102 11.25 13.47 14.38
N ALA A 103 10.73 12.66 13.46
CA ALA A 103 11.51 11.74 12.64
C ALA A 103 12.03 12.42 11.34
N PHE A 104 12.91 13.42 11.47
CA PHE A 104 13.41 14.17 10.31
C PHE A 104 14.58 13.50 9.58
N PRO A 105 15.71 13.13 10.24
CA PRO A 105 16.78 12.38 9.58
C PRO A 105 16.36 10.95 9.20
N ASN A 106 16.99 10.37 8.18
CA ASN A 106 16.83 8.93 7.95
C ASN A 106 17.33 8.14 9.18
N HIS A 107 16.68 7.03 9.51
CA HIS A 107 16.91 6.22 10.72
C HIS A 107 16.62 6.90 12.08
N SER A 108 16.05 8.11 12.07
CA SER A 108 15.54 8.72 13.29
C SER A 108 14.20 8.12 13.73
N LYS A 109 13.76 8.53 14.93
CA LYS A 109 12.55 8.06 15.60
C LYS A 109 11.59 9.23 15.82
N VAL A 110 10.30 8.94 15.93
CA VAL A 110 9.33 9.94 16.41
C VAL A 110 9.57 10.26 17.88
N LYS A 111 9.01 11.38 18.36
CA LYS A 111 9.01 11.78 19.76
C LYS A 111 8.28 10.73 20.60
N ASP A 112 8.76 10.51 21.82
CA ASP A 112 8.14 9.60 22.77
C ASP A 112 6.65 9.96 23.00
N GLY A 113 5.81 8.94 23.12
CA GLY A 113 4.36 9.10 23.28
C GLY A 113 3.58 9.45 22.01
N THR A 114 4.24 9.53 20.84
CA THR A 114 3.54 9.73 19.57
C THR A 114 2.70 8.49 19.24
N LYS A 115 1.37 8.65 19.18
CA LYS A 115 0.47 7.59 18.71
C LYS A 115 0.54 7.47 17.18
N SER A 116 0.49 6.23 16.72
CA SER A 116 0.33 5.85 15.30
C SER A 116 -1.06 5.25 15.04
N LEU A 117 -1.39 5.02 13.77
CA LEU A 117 -2.57 4.30 13.31
C LEU A 117 -2.77 2.98 14.04
N VAL A 118 -1.69 2.33 14.49
CA VAL A 118 -1.75 1.04 15.18
C VAL A 118 -2.58 1.14 16.45
N HIS A 119 -2.33 2.18 17.25
CA HIS A 119 -3.06 2.43 18.48
C HIS A 119 -4.54 2.66 18.21
N TYR A 120 -4.85 3.48 17.20
CA TYR A 120 -6.24 3.83 16.87
C TYR A 120 -7.02 2.64 16.29
N PHE A 121 -6.39 1.80 15.46
CA PHE A 121 -7.02 0.59 14.95
C PHE A 121 -7.21 -0.48 16.04
N GLN A 122 -6.23 -0.65 16.94
CA GLN A 122 -6.36 -1.54 18.10
C GLN A 122 -7.49 -1.09 19.04
N GLU A 123 -7.58 0.21 19.34
CA GLU A 123 -8.69 0.80 20.11
C GLU A 123 -10.06 0.57 19.42
N ALA A 124 -10.08 0.47 18.09
CA ALA A 124 -11.28 0.16 17.30
C ALA A 124 -11.58 -1.35 17.15
N GLY A 125 -10.79 -2.23 17.77
CA GLY A 125 -11.00 -3.68 17.79
C GLY A 125 -10.33 -4.46 16.66
N TYR A 126 -9.36 -3.87 15.95
CA TYR A 126 -8.61 -4.55 14.89
C TYR A 126 -7.38 -5.27 15.43
N SER A 127 -7.02 -6.42 14.86
CA SER A 127 -5.62 -6.87 14.90
C SER A 127 -4.82 -6.07 13.88
N VAL A 128 -3.64 -5.59 14.25
CA VAL A 128 -2.84 -4.71 13.40
C VAL A 128 -1.46 -5.31 13.19
N GLY A 129 -1.25 -5.85 12.00
CA GLY A 129 -0.07 -6.62 11.63
C GLY A 129 0.80 -5.90 10.62
N LEU A 130 2.09 -6.21 10.63
CA LEU A 130 3.04 -5.76 9.62
C LEU A 130 3.90 -6.93 9.12
N CYS A 131 3.84 -7.16 7.82
CA CYS A 131 4.75 -7.99 7.06
C CYS A 131 5.78 -7.11 6.33
N GLY A 132 7.05 -7.51 6.37
CA GLY A 132 8.14 -6.84 5.64
C GLY A 132 8.80 -5.68 6.39
N LYS A 133 9.17 -4.62 5.66
CA LYS A 133 10.07 -3.56 6.13
C LYS A 133 9.41 -2.65 7.18
N LYS A 134 10.03 -2.57 8.35
CA LYS A 134 9.62 -1.70 9.47
C LYS A 134 10.15 -0.27 9.31
N HIS A 135 11.45 -0.08 9.58
CA HIS A 135 12.17 1.20 9.53
C HIS A 135 11.44 2.38 10.20
N PHE A 136 11.05 2.19 11.45
CA PHE A 136 10.44 3.22 12.31
C PHE A 136 10.85 3.02 13.76
N GLY A 137 10.61 4.00 14.62
CA GLY A 137 10.73 3.84 16.06
C GLY A 137 10.27 5.08 16.84
N PRO A 138 10.13 5.00 18.17
CA PRO A 138 10.41 3.83 19.00
C PRO A 138 9.28 2.79 18.93
N ALA A 139 9.50 1.58 19.46
CA ALA A 139 8.59 0.45 19.30
C ALA A 139 7.20 0.73 19.92
N GLU A 140 7.17 1.46 21.01
CA GLU A 140 5.98 1.89 21.73
C GLU A 140 5.09 2.79 20.87
N SER A 141 5.68 3.54 19.92
CA SER A 141 4.91 4.35 18.97
C SER A 141 4.34 3.53 17.81
N PHE A 142 4.84 2.32 17.57
CA PHE A 142 4.45 1.47 16.44
C PHE A 142 4.30 0.00 16.89
N PRO A 143 3.35 -0.32 17.79
CA PRO A 143 3.20 -1.65 18.38
C PRO A 143 2.50 -2.65 17.41
N PHE A 144 3.01 -2.74 16.17
CA PHE A 144 2.54 -3.72 15.19
C PHE A 144 2.82 -5.15 15.65
N GLU A 145 1.87 -6.04 15.41
CA GLU A 145 2.15 -7.48 15.42
C GLU A 145 3.07 -7.82 14.24
N PRO A 146 4.23 -8.45 14.46
CA PRO A 146 5.06 -8.91 13.36
C PRO A 146 4.39 -10.10 12.67
N VAL A 147 4.16 -9.99 11.37
CA VAL A 147 3.57 -11.05 10.54
C VAL A 147 4.62 -11.51 9.52
N PRO A 148 5.40 -12.57 9.82
CA PRO A 148 6.25 -13.21 8.82
C PRO A 148 5.44 -13.66 7.59
N ASN A 149 6.08 -13.76 6.42
CA ASN A 149 5.40 -14.17 5.19
C ASN A 149 4.67 -15.51 5.35
N GLU A 150 5.26 -16.46 6.08
CA GLU A 150 4.70 -17.79 6.33
C GLU A 150 3.42 -17.75 7.19
N GLN A 151 3.19 -16.65 7.92
CA GLN A 151 2.06 -16.46 8.82
C GLN A 151 0.97 -15.55 8.22
N LEU A 152 1.14 -15.03 7.00
CA LEU A 152 0.14 -14.18 6.34
C LEU A 152 -1.23 -14.84 6.25
N ASN A 153 -1.26 -16.13 5.87
CA ASN A 153 -2.51 -16.87 5.76
C ASN A 153 -3.23 -17.00 7.11
N GLU A 154 -2.50 -17.25 8.19
CA GLU A 154 -3.07 -17.33 9.54
C GLU A 154 -3.64 -15.97 9.96
N PHE A 155 -2.86 -14.90 9.77
CA PHE A 155 -3.27 -13.54 10.13
C PHE A 155 -4.53 -13.10 9.38
N VAL A 156 -4.64 -13.36 8.07
CA VAL A 156 -5.81 -12.97 7.26
C VAL A 156 -7.07 -13.79 7.64
N ASN A 157 -6.90 -15.04 8.07
CA ASN A 157 -8.03 -15.93 8.42
C ASN A 157 -8.56 -15.75 9.85
N GLN A 158 -8.01 -14.82 10.63
CA GLN A 158 -8.49 -14.54 11.98
C GLN A 158 -9.96 -14.08 12.01
N LYS A 159 -10.60 -14.21 13.19
CA LYS A 159 -12.01 -13.81 13.38
C LYS A 159 -12.21 -12.29 13.48
N ALA A 160 -11.30 -11.60 14.15
CA ALA A 160 -11.34 -10.15 14.31
C ALA A 160 -11.09 -9.45 12.97
N PRO A 161 -11.62 -8.23 12.74
CA PRO A 161 -11.19 -7.42 11.60
C PRO A 161 -9.68 -7.16 11.72
N PHE A 162 -8.98 -7.05 10.59
CA PHE A 162 -7.54 -6.81 10.57
C PHE A 162 -7.16 -5.56 9.79
N PHE A 163 -6.06 -4.95 10.20
CA PHE A 163 -5.30 -3.98 9.42
C PHE A 163 -3.92 -4.58 9.16
N LEU A 164 -3.67 -5.00 7.93
CA LEU A 164 -2.39 -5.57 7.51
C LEU A 164 -1.59 -4.52 6.75
N VAL A 165 -0.38 -4.22 7.19
CA VAL A 165 0.62 -3.55 6.37
C VAL A 165 1.49 -4.60 5.69
N TYR A 166 1.45 -4.66 4.37
CA TYR A 166 2.39 -5.43 3.55
C TYR A 166 3.44 -4.48 2.98
N ALA A 167 4.58 -4.37 3.66
CA ALA A 167 5.65 -3.46 3.31
C ALA A 167 6.78 -4.19 2.58
N SER A 168 6.64 -4.37 1.27
CA SER A 168 7.70 -4.97 0.46
C SER A 168 8.98 -4.13 0.52
N ASN A 169 10.13 -4.80 0.44
CA ASN A 169 11.40 -4.11 0.25
C ASN A 169 11.65 -3.82 -1.23
N SER A 170 10.88 -4.41 -2.15
CA SER A 170 11.03 -4.17 -3.58
C SER A 170 10.38 -2.84 -3.99
N PRO A 171 10.92 -2.13 -4.99
CA PRO A 171 12.18 -2.38 -5.71
C PRO A 171 13.41 -1.63 -5.13
N HIS A 172 13.64 -1.65 -3.81
CA HIS A 172 14.83 -1.02 -3.21
C HIS A 172 16.09 -1.85 -3.49
N LEU A 173 17.20 -1.17 -3.81
CA LEU A 173 18.50 -1.79 -4.06
C LEU A 173 18.96 -2.77 -2.94
N PRO A 174 19.78 -3.79 -3.26
CA PRO A 174 20.23 -4.16 -4.61
C PRO A 174 19.14 -4.86 -5.44
N TRP A 175 19.09 -4.60 -6.75
CA TRP A 175 18.09 -5.22 -7.64
C TRP A 175 18.50 -6.62 -8.08
N THR A 176 18.04 -7.63 -7.35
CA THR A 176 18.39 -9.04 -7.52
C THR A 176 17.20 -9.94 -7.81
N ASP A 177 15.98 -9.45 -7.66
CA ASP A 177 14.76 -10.23 -7.86
C ASP A 177 14.12 -9.99 -9.25
N GLY A 178 13.16 -10.85 -9.62
CA GLY A 178 12.46 -10.81 -10.91
C GLY A 178 13.25 -11.33 -12.12
N ASP A 179 12.63 -11.26 -13.30
CA ASP A 179 13.22 -11.69 -14.58
C ASP A 179 13.69 -10.49 -15.43
N PRO A 180 14.98 -10.11 -15.38
CA PRO A 180 15.52 -9.03 -16.20
C PRO A 180 15.60 -9.36 -17.69
N SER A 181 15.47 -10.62 -18.09
CA SER A 181 15.51 -11.00 -19.52
C SER A 181 14.25 -10.56 -20.27
N ALA A 182 13.16 -10.30 -19.55
CA ALA A 182 11.92 -9.75 -20.08
C ALA A 182 12.05 -8.29 -20.59
N TYR A 183 13.19 -7.64 -20.33
CA TYR A 183 13.40 -6.22 -20.54
C TYR A 183 14.60 -5.95 -21.46
N ASN A 184 14.38 -5.19 -22.54
CA ASN A 184 15.44 -4.76 -23.45
C ASN A 184 15.89 -3.32 -23.12
N PRO A 185 17.05 -3.11 -22.47
CA PRO A 185 17.50 -1.77 -22.06
C PRO A 185 17.74 -0.79 -23.21
N LYS A 186 17.91 -1.29 -24.44
CA LYS A 186 18.13 -0.45 -25.63
C LYS A 186 16.85 0.26 -26.09
N THR A 187 15.68 -0.22 -25.69
CA THR A 187 14.39 0.35 -26.10
C THR A 187 13.83 1.34 -25.09
N PHE A 188 14.49 1.52 -23.94
CA PHE A 188 14.00 2.40 -22.89
C PHE A 188 14.12 3.87 -23.30
N VAL A 189 13.05 4.62 -23.05
CA VAL A 189 13.06 6.09 -23.03
C VAL A 189 13.32 6.50 -21.58
N LEU A 190 14.51 7.03 -21.30
CA LEU A 190 14.91 7.36 -19.93
C LEU A 190 14.30 8.70 -19.50
N PRO A 191 13.89 8.83 -18.23
CA PRO A 191 13.57 10.14 -17.65
C PRO A 191 14.72 11.14 -17.81
N PRO A 192 14.44 12.44 -18.05
CA PRO A 192 15.45 13.43 -18.36
C PRO A 192 16.43 13.73 -17.21
N HIS A 193 16.10 13.30 -15.99
CA HIS A 193 16.98 13.45 -14.81
C HIS A 193 17.96 12.28 -14.64
N LEU A 194 17.82 11.20 -15.43
CA LEU A 194 18.76 10.08 -15.43
C LEU A 194 19.81 10.26 -16.53
N HIS A 195 21.05 9.93 -16.20
CA HIS A 195 22.14 9.95 -17.16
C HIS A 195 22.03 8.73 -18.10
N ASP A 196 21.97 8.96 -19.41
CA ASP A 196 21.81 7.90 -20.39
C ASP A 196 23.14 7.24 -20.76
N ASN A 197 23.50 6.19 -20.01
CA ASN A 197 24.64 5.33 -20.31
C ASN A 197 24.28 3.84 -20.16
N LYS A 198 25.24 2.95 -20.44
CA LYS A 198 25.02 1.49 -20.42
C LYS A 198 24.72 0.99 -19.00
N GLU A 199 25.38 1.57 -18.02
CA GLU A 199 25.29 1.23 -16.61
C GLU A 199 23.89 1.56 -16.06
N THR A 200 23.39 2.78 -16.29
CA THR A 200 22.06 3.24 -15.90
C THR A 200 20.97 2.44 -16.61
N ARG A 201 21.13 2.13 -17.90
CA ARG A 201 20.17 1.29 -18.62
C ARG A 201 20.13 -0.14 -18.09
N ALA A 202 21.27 -0.73 -17.74
CA ALA A 202 21.34 -2.05 -17.13
C ALA A 202 20.74 -2.07 -15.72
N ALA A 203 20.99 -1.02 -14.94
CA ALA A 203 20.36 -0.78 -13.64
C ALA A 203 18.83 -0.71 -13.75
N LEU A 204 18.30 0.12 -14.65
CA LEU A 204 16.86 0.25 -14.89
C LEU A 204 16.21 -1.06 -15.33
N ARG A 205 16.91 -1.89 -16.11
CA ARG A 205 16.42 -3.21 -16.50
C ARG A 205 16.16 -4.09 -15.28
N ASN A 206 17.09 -4.12 -14.32
CA ASN A 206 16.93 -4.91 -13.11
C ASN A 206 15.87 -4.29 -12.18
N TYR A 207 15.84 -2.96 -12.05
CA TYR A 207 14.80 -2.24 -11.32
C TYR A 207 13.39 -2.55 -11.84
N TYR A 208 13.19 -2.54 -13.17
CA TYR A 208 11.90 -2.88 -13.78
C TYR A 208 11.52 -4.35 -13.58
N ALA A 209 12.50 -5.26 -13.53
CA ALA A 209 12.26 -6.65 -13.20
C ALA A 209 11.72 -6.82 -11.77
N GLU A 210 12.30 -6.10 -10.81
CA GLU A 210 11.81 -6.13 -9.42
C GLU A 210 10.43 -5.50 -9.24
N ILE A 211 10.09 -4.45 -9.99
CA ILE A 211 8.73 -3.90 -9.94
C ILE A 211 7.72 -4.94 -10.44
N THR A 212 8.06 -5.70 -11.48
CA THR A 212 7.19 -6.80 -11.94
C THR A 212 7.12 -7.93 -10.92
N ASP A 213 8.20 -8.21 -10.20
CA ASP A 213 8.16 -9.21 -9.12
C ASP A 213 7.30 -8.74 -7.93
N PHE A 214 7.41 -7.46 -7.55
CA PHE A 214 6.51 -6.86 -6.57
C PHE A 214 5.04 -6.90 -7.02
N ASP A 215 4.77 -6.68 -8.30
CA ASP A 215 3.41 -6.83 -8.85
C ASP A 215 2.90 -8.27 -8.71
N ARG A 216 3.77 -9.28 -8.85
CA ARG A 216 3.44 -10.69 -8.55
C ARG A 216 3.12 -10.88 -7.06
N GLU A 217 3.93 -10.35 -6.15
CA GLU A 217 3.66 -10.40 -4.69
C GLU A 217 2.29 -9.80 -4.36
N LEU A 218 1.95 -8.66 -4.96
CA LEU A 218 0.63 -8.03 -4.80
C LEU A 218 -0.50 -8.96 -5.29
N GLY A 219 -0.31 -9.62 -6.43
CA GLY A 219 -1.28 -10.58 -6.95
C GLY A 219 -1.49 -11.79 -6.04
N GLU A 220 -0.40 -12.32 -5.47
CA GLU A 220 -0.45 -13.42 -4.49
C GLU A 220 -1.17 -13.00 -3.20
N LEU A 221 -0.93 -11.78 -2.72
CA LEU A 221 -1.61 -11.22 -1.55
C LEU A 221 -3.10 -11.00 -1.82
N ASP A 222 -3.47 -10.46 -2.98
CA ASP A 222 -4.87 -10.27 -3.39
C ASP A 222 -5.61 -11.62 -3.43
N GLN A 223 -4.99 -12.65 -4.04
CA GLN A 223 -5.54 -14.01 -4.07
C GLN A 223 -5.67 -14.62 -2.67
N LEU A 224 -4.69 -14.40 -1.78
CA LEU A 224 -4.74 -14.88 -0.41
C LEU A 224 -5.97 -14.30 0.31
N VAL A 225 -6.18 -12.99 0.22
CA VAL A 225 -7.31 -12.29 0.86
C VAL A 225 -8.64 -12.73 0.25
N GLU A 226 -8.73 -12.83 -1.08
CA GLU A 226 -9.94 -13.30 -1.78
C GLU A 226 -10.27 -14.75 -1.38
N SER A 227 -9.27 -15.64 -1.28
CA SER A 227 -9.47 -17.05 -0.91
C SER A 227 -9.93 -17.24 0.53
N ALA A 228 -9.59 -16.31 1.43
CA ALA A 228 -10.06 -16.27 2.81
C ALA A 228 -11.50 -15.73 2.94
N GLY A 229 -12.13 -15.29 1.84
CA GLY A 229 -13.46 -14.70 1.82
C GLY A 229 -13.56 -13.37 2.58
N LYS A 230 -12.49 -12.57 2.53
CA LYS A 230 -12.30 -11.33 3.30
C LYS A 230 -12.45 -10.07 2.47
#